data_AF-A0AAW2TLU9-F1
#
_entry.id   AF-A0AAW2TLU9-F1
#
_cell.length_a   1.000
_cell.length_b   1.000
_cell.length_c   1.000
_cell.angle_alpha   90.00
_cell.angle_beta   90.00
_cell.angle_gamma   90.00
#
_symmetry.space_group_name_H-M   'P 1'
#
loop_
_entity.id
_entity.type
_entity.pdbx_description
1 polymer ?
#
loop_
_entity_poly.entity_id
_entity_poly.type
_entity_poly.pdbx_seq_one_letter_code
_entity_poly.pdbx_strand_id
1 'polypeptide(L)'
;MKNYIQELGVVPRIADLVVIFCDNNGVIAKAKELRSHHQSKCILRRYHLLREMVGRGDVRMDRVNSAENTTELLTKPVSQIAHGQHLGKMGLHQMSDWS
;
A
#
# COMPACT_ATOMS: atom_id res chain seq x y z
N MET A 1 1.37 18.45 15.51
CA MET A 1 2.52 18.46 14.58
C MET A 1 2.09 18.55 13.11
N LYS A 2 1.13 17.73 12.64
CA LYS A 2 0.58 17.82 11.27
C LYS A 2 0.11 19.23 10.88
N ASN A 3 -0.67 19.89 11.75
CA ASN A 3 -1.19 21.25 11.51
C ASN A 3 -0.08 22.30 11.34
N TYR A 4 1.00 22.19 12.12
CA TYR A 4 2.12 23.14 12.05
C TYR A 4 2.92 22.98 10.76
N ILE A 5 3.17 21.75 10.31
CA ILE A 5 3.89 21.52 9.05
C ILE A 5 3.02 21.90 7.83
N GLN A 6 1.70 21.73 7.95
CA GLN A 6 0.73 22.21 6.96
C GLN A 6 0.72 23.76 6.88
N GLU A 7 0.73 24.46 8.02
CA GLU A 7 0.84 25.93 8.06
C GLU A 7 2.15 26.43 7.45
N LEU A 8 3.26 25.73 7.69
CA LEU A 8 4.55 26.09 7.11
C LEU A 8 4.60 25.93 5.58
N GLY A 9 3.60 25.28 4.95
CA GLY A 9 3.51 25.13 3.49
C GLY A 9 4.60 24.28 2.86
N VAL A 10 5.48 23.67 3.66
CA VAL A 10 6.67 22.94 3.20
C VAL A 10 6.29 21.63 2.50
N VAL A 11 5.16 21.03 2.87
CA VAL A 11 4.64 19.81 2.22
C VAL A 11 3.12 19.89 2.10
N PRO A 12 2.57 20.19 0.91
CA PRO A 12 1.13 20.41 0.72
C PRO A 12 0.25 19.19 1.03
N ARG A 13 0.82 17.99 1.16
CA ARG A 13 0.08 16.72 1.24
C ARG A 13 0.11 16.03 2.61
N ILE A 14 0.67 16.66 3.65
CA ILE A 14 0.74 16.05 5.01
C ILE A 14 -0.65 15.86 5.63
N ALA A 15 -1.62 16.66 5.21
CA ALA A 15 -3.01 16.52 5.65
C ALA A 15 -3.74 15.35 4.98
N ASP A 16 -3.22 14.84 3.87
CA ASP A 16 -3.89 13.78 3.12
C ASP A 16 -3.72 12.43 3.82
N LEU A 17 -4.82 11.68 3.83
CA LEU A 17 -4.83 10.27 4.22
C LEU A 17 -3.86 9.48 3.34
N VAL A 18 -2.99 8.67 3.96
CA VAL A 18 -2.13 7.76 3.21
C VAL A 18 -2.99 6.58 2.72
N VAL A 19 -3.14 6.43 1.41
CA VAL A 19 -3.87 5.29 0.84
C VAL A 19 -2.91 4.13 0.59
N ILE A 20 -3.20 2.98 1.20
CA ILE A 20 -2.50 1.71 0.95
C ILE A 20 -3.38 0.85 0.06
N PHE A 21 -2.88 0.52 -1.12
CA PHE A 21 -3.54 -0.41 -2.04
C PHE A 21 -3.15 -1.85 -1.73
N CYS A 22 -4.14 -2.74 -1.61
CA CYS A 22 -3.93 -4.15 -1.34
C CYS A 22 -4.86 -5.02 -2.20
N ASP A 23 -4.36 -6.12 -2.73
CA ASP A 23 -5.14 -7.11 -3.48
C ASP A 23 -5.78 -8.19 -2.57
N ASN A 24 -5.30 -8.30 -1.33
CA ASN A 24 -5.78 -9.28 -0.38
C ASN A 24 -6.91 -8.70 0.49
N ASN A 25 -8.15 -9.06 0.12
CA ASN A 25 -9.36 -8.71 0.87
C ASN A 25 -9.31 -9.13 2.35
N GLY A 26 -8.65 -10.23 2.69
CA GLY A 26 -8.50 -10.69 4.07
C GLY A 26 -7.63 -9.75 4.91
N VAL A 27 -6.61 -9.15 4.31
CA VAL A 27 -5.76 -8.14 4.98
C VAL A 27 -6.55 -6.85 5.20
N ILE A 28 -7.30 -6.41 4.19
CA ILE A 28 -8.16 -5.21 4.28
C ILE A 28 -9.23 -5.40 5.36
N ALA A 29 -9.89 -6.56 5.39
CA ALA A 29 -10.89 -6.88 6.40
C ALA A 29 -10.27 -6.88 7.81
N LYS A 30 -9.12 -7.54 8.00
CA LYS A 30 -8.44 -7.59 9.30
C LYS A 30 -7.94 -6.24 9.80
N ALA A 31 -7.55 -5.32 8.91
CA ALA A 31 -7.19 -3.96 9.31
C ALA A 31 -8.39 -3.16 9.83
N LYS A 32 -9.61 -3.50 9.37
CA LYS A 32 -10.88 -2.89 9.80
C LYS A 32 -11.54 -3.64 10.96
N GLU A 33 -11.18 -4.90 11.17
CA GLU A 33 -11.80 -5.77 12.17
C GLU A 33 -11.37 -5.40 13.60
N LEU A 34 -12.35 -5.27 14.50
CA LEU A 34 -12.08 -4.94 15.90
C LEU A 34 -11.71 -6.14 16.79
N ARG A 35 -11.86 -7.36 16.28
CA ARG A 35 -11.72 -8.62 17.04
C ARG A 35 -10.36 -9.26 16.81
N SER A 36 -9.78 -9.78 17.89
CA SER A 36 -8.52 -10.52 17.87
C SER A 36 -8.82 -12.02 17.78
N HIS A 37 -8.50 -12.66 16.66
CA HIS A 37 -8.42 -14.11 16.53
C HIS A 37 -6.97 -14.60 16.65
N HIS A 38 -6.76 -15.80 17.20
CA HIS A 38 -5.42 -16.37 17.38
C HIS A 38 -4.66 -16.44 16.05
N GLN A 39 -3.55 -15.71 15.97
CA GLN A 39 -2.65 -15.64 14.82
C GLN A 39 -1.20 -15.62 15.30
N SER A 40 -0.26 -15.92 14.41
CA SER A 40 1.18 -15.87 14.67
C SER A 40 1.61 -14.47 15.15
N LYS A 41 2.62 -14.39 16.02
CA LYS A 41 3.10 -13.12 16.62
C LYS A 41 3.43 -12.03 15.58
N CYS A 42 4.08 -12.38 14.47
CA CYS A 42 4.44 -11.44 13.40
C CYS A 42 3.20 -10.84 12.71
N ILE A 43 2.14 -11.64 12.60
CA ILE A 43 0.88 -11.27 11.98
C ILE A 43 0.11 -10.32 12.92
N LEU A 44 0.03 -10.66 14.21
CA LEU A 44 -0.59 -9.80 15.22
C LEU A 44 0.06 -8.42 15.26
N ARG A 45 1.39 -8.32 15.32
CA ARG A 45 2.08 -7.03 15.43
C ARG A 45 1.78 -6.09 14.24
N ARG A 46 1.76 -6.63 13.02
CA ARG A 46 1.46 -5.85 11.80
C ARG A 46 0.00 -5.40 11.76
N TYR A 47 -0.94 -6.26 12.15
CA TYR A 47 -2.36 -5.90 12.19
C TYR A 47 -2.70 -4.88 13.27
N HIS A 48 -2.10 -4.98 14.47
CA HIS A 48 -2.34 -4.00 15.53
C HIS A 48 -1.91 -2.60 15.09
N LEU A 49 -0.72 -2.48 14.48
CA LEU A 49 -0.24 -1.20 13.97
C LEU A 49 -1.16 -0.65 12.86
N LEU A 50 -1.51 -1.47 11.86
CA LEU A 50 -2.38 -1.04 10.77
C LEU A 50 -3.76 -0.61 11.27
N ARG A 51 -4.36 -1.36 12.20
CA ARG A 51 -5.64 -1.03 12.80
C ARG A 51 -5.59 0.27 13.59
N GLU A 52 -4.50 0.52 14.31
CA GLU A 52 -4.31 1.78 15.03
C GLU A 52 -4.20 2.96 14.06
N MET A 53 -3.43 2.82 12.98
CA MET A 53 -3.29 3.85 11.93
C MET A 53 -4.61 4.11 11.18
N VAL A 54 -5.38 3.07 10.89
CA VAL A 54 -6.71 3.18 10.27
C VAL A 54 -7.70 3.82 11.24
N GLY A 55 -7.69 3.41 12.52
CA GLY A 55 -8.56 3.95 13.55
C GLY A 55 -8.31 5.42 13.86
N ARG A 56 -7.05 5.87 13.80
CA ARG A 56 -6.69 7.30 13.89
C ARG A 56 -7.01 8.11 12.63
N GLY A 57 -7.35 7.44 11.52
CA GLY A 57 -7.55 8.10 10.23
C GLY A 57 -6.24 8.63 9.64
N ASP A 58 -5.11 7.98 9.92
CA ASP A 58 -3.83 8.30 9.26
C ASP A 58 -3.71 7.58 7.91
N VAL A 59 -4.34 6.40 7.81
CA VAL A 59 -4.22 5.48 6.67
C VAL A 59 -5.60 5.00 6.23
N ARG A 60 -5.82 4.90 4.92
CA ARG A 60 -6.96 4.20 4.31
C ARG A 60 -6.47 3.01 3.52
N MET A 61 -7.15 1.86 3.64
CA MET A 61 -6.86 0.68 2.83
C MET A 61 -7.90 0.49 1.74
N ASP A 62 -7.45 0.51 0.49
CA ASP A 62 -8.29 0.35 -0.70
C ASP A 62 -7.89 -0.92 -1.47
N ARG A 63 -8.88 -1.55 -2.12
CA ARG A 63 -8.66 -2.75 -2.91
C ARG A 63 -8.08 -2.38 -4.27
N VAL A 64 -7.04 -3.10 -4.70
CA VAL A 64 -6.53 -3.07 -6.07
C VAL A 64 -6.65 -4.47 -6.68
N ASN A 65 -6.82 -4.56 -7.99
CA ASN A 65 -6.75 -5.84 -8.68
C ASN A 65 -5.29 -6.35 -8.62
N SER A 66 -5.09 -7.65 -8.39
CA SER A 66 -3.75 -8.27 -8.40
C SER A 66 -3.01 -7.99 -9.71
N ALA A 67 -3.70 -8.06 -10.87
CA ALA A 67 -3.13 -7.71 -12.16
C ALA A 67 -2.71 -6.22 -12.27
N GLU A 68 -3.25 -5.35 -11.43
CA GLU A 68 -2.92 -3.92 -11.39
C GLU A 68 -1.95 -3.56 -10.26
N ASN A 69 -1.69 -4.50 -9.36
CA ASN A 69 -0.80 -4.32 -8.23
C ASN A 69 0.66 -4.46 -8.69
N THR A 70 1.31 -3.34 -8.96
CA THR A 70 2.72 -3.30 -9.41
C THR A 70 3.69 -3.91 -8.41
N THR A 71 3.30 -4.05 -7.14
CA THR A 71 4.13 -4.72 -6.12
C THR A 71 4.25 -6.23 -6.32
N GLU A 72 3.38 -6.82 -7.14
CA GLU A 72 3.51 -8.24 -7.50
C GLU A 72 4.83 -8.54 -8.19
N LEU A 73 5.33 -7.60 -9.01
CA LEU A 73 6.64 -7.71 -9.64
C LEU A 73 7.77 -7.95 -8.63
N LEU A 74 7.64 -7.39 -7.42
CA LEU A 74 8.67 -7.45 -6.38
C LEU A 74 8.54 -8.67 -5.47
N THR A 75 7.41 -9.36 -5.49
CA THR A 75 7.06 -10.38 -4.49
C THR A 75 6.84 -11.76 -5.10
N LYS A 76 6.59 -11.84 -6.41
CA LYS A 76 6.27 -13.08 -7.11
C LYS A 76 6.93 -13.10 -8.50
N PRO A 77 7.22 -14.30 -9.04
CA PRO A 77 7.48 -14.42 -10.47
C PRO A 77 6.19 -14.12 -11.25
N VAL A 78 6.26 -13.16 -12.17
CA VAL A 78 5.15 -12.77 -13.06
C VAL A 78 5.48 -13.10 -14.52
N SER A 79 4.46 -13.26 -15.37
CA SER A 79 4.67 -13.49 -16.80
C SER A 79 5.33 -12.27 -17.48
N GLN A 80 6.01 -12.47 -18.61
CA GLN A 80 6.65 -11.38 -19.35
C GLN A 80 5.67 -10.26 -19.75
N ILE A 81 4.43 -10.62 -20.05
CA ILE A 81 3.38 -9.65 -20.42
C ILE A 81 3.00 -8.80 -19.20
N ALA A 82 2.74 -9.42 -18.05
CA ALA A 82 2.43 -8.70 -16.81
C ALA A 82 3.63 -7.85 -16.33
N HIS A 83 4.84 -8.38 -16.49
CA HIS A 83 6.10 -7.70 -16.21
C HIS A 83 6.21 -6.38 -16.99
N GLY A 84 6.01 -6.39 -18.31
CA GLY A 84 6.04 -5.18 -19.13
C GLY A 84 4.98 -4.15 -18.72
N GLN A 85 3.74 -4.60 -18.47
CA GLN A 85 2.66 -3.73 -18.00
C GLN A 85 2.98 -3.09 -16.65
N HIS A 86 3.52 -3.86 -15.70
CA HIS A 86 3.89 -3.36 -14.37
C HIS A 86 5.09 -2.40 -14.41
N LEU A 87 6.09 -2.65 -15.26
CA LEU A 87 7.20 -1.72 -15.47
C LEU A 87 6.73 -0.36 -16.00
N GLY A 88 5.87 -0.36 -17.02
CA GLY A 88 5.28 0.87 -17.55
C GLY A 88 4.50 1.65 -16.49
N LYS A 89 3.72 0.97 -15.64
CA LYS A 89 3.02 1.59 -14.50
C LYS A 89 3.96 2.15 -13.43
N MET A 90 5.17 1.60 -13.29
CA MET A 90 6.21 2.14 -12.40
C MET A 90 7.05 3.25 -13.05
N GLY A 91 6.83 3.57 -14.32
CA GLY A 91 7.65 4.52 -15.07
C GLY A 91 9.05 3.98 -15.41
N LEU A 92 9.23 2.66 -15.35
CA LEU A 92 10.47 2.00 -15.71
C LEU A 92 10.42 1.61 -17.18
N HIS A 93 11.38 2.11 -17.96
CA HIS A 93 11.57 1.75 -19.37
C HIS A 93 12.72 0.75 -19.51
N GLN A 94 12.63 -0.14 -20.51
CA GLN A 94 13.77 -1.00 -20.80
C GLN A 94 14.91 -0.15 -21.35
N MET A 95 16.13 -0.48 -20.93
CA MET A 95 17.32 0.28 -21.31
C MET A 95 17.58 0.28 -22.83
N SER A 96 17.06 -0.72 -23.54
CA SER A 96 17.07 -0.80 -25.01
C SER A 96 16.23 0.29 -25.70
N ASP A 97 15.28 0.92 -25.01
CA ASP A 97 14.39 1.94 -25.57
C ASP A 97 15.09 3.31 -25.72
N TRP A 98 16.34 3.42 -25.26
CA TRP A 98 17.17 4.64 -25.30
C TRP A 98 18.19 4.67 -26.45
N SER A 99 18.25 3.64 -27.29
CA SER A 99 19.21 3.51 -28.40
C SER A 99 18.61 3.84 -29.76
#